data_AF-A0A3N0CHD3-F1
#
_entry.id   AF-A0A3N0CHD3-F1
#
_cell.length_a   1.000
_cell.length_b   1.000
_cell.length_c   1.000
_cell.angle_alpha   90.00
_cell.angle_beta   90.00
_cell.angle_gamma   90.00
#
_symmetry.space_group_name_H-M   'P 1'
#
loop_
_entity.id
_entity.type
_entity.pdbx_description
1 polymer ?
#
loop_
_entity_poly.entity_id
_entity_poly.type
_entity_poly.pdbx_seq_one_letter_code
_entity_poly.pdbx_strand_id
1 'polypeptide(L)'
;MCPICLAVPAALKKEHVPNGSLGGSHMTYTCEPCNNGLGSKVEAALQDWFDHAITASFEHDGEVLGRRRVLKIYFRRNEDTGAFALVVDGDVTPDVEQILGSPEFRMRYQEAQQRACGIALLKHAYLAACLFLRSVPDHPEARVMRADLIAARDAPKGQAPASDAAAALKVYRSHVGRQGPPLALVAQQAEDGAAPTFLISLAGVLFVSWPFADLPPGAWQRLRQDAGDDTEEEASA
;
A
#
# COMPACT_ATOMS: atom_id res chain seq x y z
N MET A 1 11.51 -13.23 16.36
CA MET A 1 11.36 -13.99 15.10
C MET A 1 10.79 -13.07 14.04
N CYS A 2 11.23 -13.16 12.78
CA CYS A 2 10.63 -12.40 11.68
C CYS A 2 9.25 -12.98 11.31
N PRO A 3 8.15 -12.20 11.31
CA PRO A 3 6.81 -12.70 10.95
C PRO A 3 6.69 -13.23 9.53
N ILE A 4 7.56 -12.78 8.61
CA ILE A 4 7.48 -13.11 7.17
C ILE A 4 8.25 -14.39 6.87
N CYS A 5 9.52 -14.49 7.26
CA CYS A 5 10.36 -15.64 6.92
C CYS A 5 10.63 -16.61 8.06
N LEU A 6 10.09 -16.33 9.26
CA LEU A 6 10.28 -17.12 10.48
C LEU A 6 11.73 -17.25 10.96
N ALA A 7 12.69 -16.63 10.28
CA ALA A 7 14.07 -16.59 10.72
C ALA A 7 14.19 -15.87 12.08
N VAL A 8 15.16 -16.31 12.88
CA VAL A 8 15.54 -15.68 14.15
C VAL A 8 16.90 -15.01 13.95
N PRO A 9 16.96 -13.80 13.36
CA PRO A 9 18.21 -13.08 13.19
C PRO A 9 18.72 -12.56 14.54
N ALA A 10 20.01 -12.20 14.58
CA ALA A 10 20.61 -11.56 15.76
C ALA A 10 19.91 -10.24 16.14
N ALA A 11 19.38 -9.50 15.16
CA ALA A 11 18.61 -8.29 15.38
C ALA A 11 17.43 -8.20 14.39
N LEU A 12 16.29 -7.71 14.88
CA LEU A 12 15.17 -7.31 14.04
C LEU A 12 15.23 -5.81 13.74
N LYS A 13 14.69 -5.43 12.59
CA LYS A 13 14.54 -4.04 12.17
C LYS A 13 13.09 -3.61 12.37
N LYS A 14 12.96 -2.40 12.88
CA LYS A 14 11.71 -1.68 13.00
C LYS A 14 11.18 -1.31 11.61
N GLU A 15 9.90 -1.51 11.37
CA GLU A 15 9.20 -0.99 10.18
C GLU A 15 7.80 -0.49 10.55
N HIS A 16 7.31 0.49 9.79
CA HIS A 16 5.94 1.00 9.93
C HIS A 16 4.94 0.08 9.20
N VAL A 17 3.72 -0.01 9.71
CA VAL A 17 2.57 -0.65 9.04
C VAL A 17 1.41 0.36 8.90
N PRO A 18 1.03 0.76 7.67
CA PRO A 18 1.78 0.58 6.42
C PRO A 18 3.13 1.33 6.44
N ASN A 19 3.90 1.33 5.35
CA ASN A 19 5.13 2.13 5.28
C ASN A 19 4.87 3.63 5.58
N GLY A 20 5.87 4.31 6.14
CA GLY A 20 5.71 5.67 6.67
C GLY A 20 5.29 6.72 5.62
N SER A 21 5.67 6.54 4.35
CA SER A 21 5.26 7.43 3.26
C SER A 21 3.77 7.31 2.91
N LEU A 22 3.08 6.24 3.33
CA LEU A 22 1.62 6.12 3.30
C LEU A 22 0.96 6.62 4.60
N GLY A 23 1.72 7.24 5.51
CA GLY A 23 1.23 7.72 6.79
C GLY A 23 1.18 6.67 7.89
N GLY A 24 1.84 5.52 7.72
CA GLY A 24 1.89 4.50 8.75
C GLY A 24 2.63 4.95 10.01
N SER A 25 2.02 4.69 11.16
CA SER A 25 2.50 5.13 12.47
C SER A 25 2.75 3.99 13.45
N HIS A 26 2.27 2.78 13.13
CA HIS A 26 2.40 1.61 13.99
C HIS A 26 3.65 0.83 13.64
N MET A 27 4.40 0.43 14.67
CA MET A 27 5.66 -0.27 14.49
C MET A 27 5.49 -1.78 14.59
N THR A 28 6.12 -2.51 13.68
CA THR A 28 6.39 -3.95 13.80
C THR A 28 7.88 -4.22 13.60
N TYR A 29 8.26 -5.49 13.68
CA TYR A 29 9.64 -5.94 13.60
C TYR A 29 9.79 -7.09 12.59
N THR A 30 10.65 -6.91 11.59
CA THR A 30 11.03 -7.95 10.62
C THR A 30 12.55 -8.08 10.52
N CYS A 31 13.05 -9.15 9.88
CA CYS A 31 14.46 -9.23 9.57
C CYS A 31 14.84 -8.26 8.45
N GLU A 32 16.10 -7.83 8.42
CA GLU A 32 16.61 -6.88 7.43
C GLU A 32 16.39 -7.33 5.96
N PRO A 33 16.60 -8.61 5.57
CA PRO A 33 16.31 -9.06 4.22
C PRO A 33 14.84 -8.89 3.81
N CYS A 34 13.89 -9.19 4.70
CA CYS A 34 12.47 -9.03 4.41
C CYS A 34 12.05 -7.57 4.36
N ASN A 35 12.54 -6.76 5.31
CA ASN A 35 12.25 -5.32 5.38
C ASN A 35 12.76 -4.61 4.12
N ASN A 36 14.07 -4.62 3.88
CA ASN A 36 14.70 -3.90 2.77
C ASN A 36 14.35 -4.53 1.40
N GLY A 37 14.28 -5.86 1.34
CA GLY A 37 14.00 -6.58 0.11
C GLY A 37 12.60 -6.27 -0.41
N LEU A 38 11.58 -6.35 0.44
CA LEU A 38 10.21 -6.00 0.05
C LEU A 38 10.04 -4.48 -0.11
N GLY A 39 10.62 -3.67 0.78
CA GLY A 39 10.53 -2.21 0.69
C GLY A 39 11.02 -1.67 -0.65
N SER A 40 12.20 -2.11 -1.09
CA SER A 40 12.80 -1.63 -2.35
C SER A 40 12.18 -2.23 -3.63
N LYS A 41 11.52 -3.39 -3.53
CA LYS A 41 10.98 -4.13 -4.70
C LYS A 41 9.50 -3.96 -4.91
N VAL A 42 8.70 -3.83 -3.84
CA VAL A 42 7.23 -3.80 -3.93
C VAL A 42 6.58 -2.58 -3.29
N GLU A 43 7.09 -2.06 -2.17
CA GLU A 43 6.44 -0.93 -1.50
C GLU A 43 6.52 0.37 -2.31
N ALA A 44 7.60 0.57 -3.06
CA ALA A 44 7.71 1.70 -3.99
C ALA A 44 6.56 1.72 -5.01
N ALA A 45 6.17 0.56 -5.55
CA ALA A 45 5.06 0.47 -6.49
C ALA A 45 3.71 0.81 -5.82
N LEU A 46 3.51 0.37 -4.58
CA LEU A 46 2.31 0.73 -3.83
C LEU A 46 2.22 2.24 -3.58
N GLN A 47 3.34 2.90 -3.23
CA GLN A 47 3.39 4.35 -3.10
C GLN A 47 3.04 5.03 -4.43
N ASP A 48 3.63 4.58 -5.54
CA ASP A 48 3.36 5.13 -6.86
C ASP A 48 1.88 5.00 -7.25
N TRP A 49 1.27 3.85 -6.95
CA TRP A 49 -0.15 3.63 -7.17
C TRP A 49 -1.01 4.56 -6.29
N PHE A 50 -0.67 4.69 -5.00
CA PHE A 50 -1.40 5.54 -4.08
C PHE A 50 -1.38 7.01 -4.52
N ASP A 51 -0.21 7.50 -4.91
CA ASP A 51 0.01 8.90 -5.31
C ASP A 51 -0.40 9.21 -6.76
N HIS A 52 -0.98 8.26 -7.50
CA HIS A 52 -1.24 8.41 -8.94
C HIS A 52 0.01 8.84 -9.72
N ALA A 53 1.13 8.23 -9.39
CA ALA A 53 2.40 8.51 -10.01
C ALA A 53 2.62 7.63 -11.25
N ILE A 54 3.17 8.24 -12.29
CA ILE A 54 3.66 7.56 -13.49
C ILE A 54 5.15 7.85 -13.68
N THR A 55 5.88 6.90 -14.23
CA THR A 55 7.21 7.18 -14.81
C THR A 55 7.02 7.51 -16.27
N ALA A 56 7.56 8.63 -16.74
CA ALA A 56 7.40 9.06 -18.13
C ALA A 56 8.74 9.32 -18.81
N SER A 57 8.71 9.25 -20.13
CA SER A 57 9.78 9.72 -20.98
C SER A 57 9.19 10.43 -22.19
N PHE A 58 9.84 11.51 -22.59
CA PHE A 58 9.44 12.36 -23.67
C PHE A 58 10.41 12.21 -24.85
N GLU A 59 9.86 12.16 -26.05
CA GLU A 59 10.58 12.12 -27.31
C GLU A 59 10.05 13.27 -28.18
N HIS A 60 10.97 14.00 -28.81
CA HIS A 60 10.67 15.09 -29.71
C HIS A 60 11.57 14.97 -30.94
N ASP A 61 11.02 15.23 -32.12
CA ASP A 61 11.73 15.11 -33.40
C ASP A 61 12.31 16.45 -33.89
N GLY A 62 12.16 17.53 -33.12
CA GLY A 62 12.69 18.86 -33.43
C GLY A 62 14.03 19.17 -32.76
N GLU A 63 14.19 20.38 -32.20
CA GLU A 63 15.49 20.91 -31.75
C GLU A 63 16.18 20.10 -30.64
N VAL A 64 15.39 19.55 -29.70
CA VAL A 64 15.90 18.61 -28.69
C VAL A 64 15.79 17.20 -29.24
N LEU A 65 16.90 16.69 -29.78
CA LEU A 65 16.96 15.31 -30.27
C LEU A 65 17.05 14.29 -29.14
N GLY A 66 16.26 13.23 -29.26
CA GLY A 66 16.34 12.02 -28.45
C GLY A 66 15.42 11.98 -27.23
N ARG A 67 15.38 10.81 -26.59
CA ARG A 67 14.49 10.52 -25.46
C ARG A 67 15.00 11.11 -24.16
N ARG A 68 14.16 11.83 -23.43
CA ARG A 68 14.44 12.31 -22.07
C ARG A 68 13.53 11.61 -21.08
N ARG A 69 14.11 11.01 -20.04
CA ARG A 69 13.36 10.33 -18.98
C ARG A 69 13.14 11.31 -17.83
N VAL A 70 11.91 11.32 -17.30
CA VAL A 70 11.56 12.05 -16.10
C VAL A 70 11.31 11.04 -14.99
N LEU A 71 11.74 11.35 -13.77
CA LEU A 71 11.77 10.38 -12.68
C LEU A 71 10.35 9.92 -12.31
N LYS A 72 9.47 10.87 -12.01
CA LYS A 72 8.09 10.60 -11.60
C LYS A 72 7.21 11.80 -11.91
N ILE A 73 5.98 11.55 -12.36
CA ILE A 73 4.96 12.56 -12.61
C ILE A 73 3.73 12.19 -11.80
N TYR A 74 3.27 13.10 -10.96
CA TYR A 74 2.03 12.97 -10.22
C TYR A 74 0.88 13.54 -11.02
N PHE A 75 -0.14 12.72 -11.26
CA PHE A 75 -1.40 13.18 -11.84
C PHE A 75 -2.33 13.66 -10.73
N ARG A 76 -2.81 14.89 -10.83
CA ARG A 76 -3.80 15.47 -9.93
C ARG A 76 -4.98 15.98 -10.74
N ARG A 77 -6.19 15.57 -10.38
CA ARG A 77 -7.41 16.04 -11.00
C ARG A 77 -8.22 16.82 -9.97
N ASN A 78 -8.70 17.98 -10.36
CA ASN A 78 -9.73 18.70 -9.64
C ASN A 78 -11.07 18.18 -10.14
N GLU A 79 -11.79 17.42 -9.31
CA GLU A 79 -13.05 16.79 -9.72
C GLU A 79 -14.17 17.80 -9.99
N ASP A 80 -14.17 18.95 -9.30
CA ASP A 80 -15.22 19.99 -9.46
C ASP A 80 -15.11 20.72 -10.81
N THR A 81 -13.88 20.99 -11.26
CA THR A 81 -13.62 21.76 -12.49
C THR A 81 -13.23 20.88 -13.68
N GLY A 82 -12.88 19.61 -13.42
CA GLY A 82 -12.28 18.71 -14.41
C GLY A 82 -10.84 19.08 -14.80
N ALA A 83 -10.29 20.18 -14.29
CA ALA A 83 -8.91 20.58 -14.55
C ALA A 83 -7.94 19.54 -13.98
N PHE A 84 -6.78 19.38 -14.60
CA PHE A 84 -5.73 18.49 -14.12
C PHE A 84 -4.38 19.20 -14.08
N ALA A 85 -3.51 18.71 -13.20
CA ALA A 85 -2.13 19.11 -13.09
C ALA A 85 -1.23 17.87 -13.19
N LEU A 86 -0.15 18.00 -13.94
CA LEU A 86 0.97 17.06 -13.95
C LEU A 86 2.10 17.70 -13.17
N VAL A 87 2.46 17.10 -12.02
CA VAL A 87 3.54 17.62 -11.18
C VAL A 87 4.74 16.71 -11.33
N VAL A 88 5.84 17.23 -11.86
CA VAL A 88 7.09 16.48 -11.96
C VAL A 88 7.77 16.45 -10.60
N ASP A 89 8.19 15.26 -10.16
CA ASP A 89 9.02 15.08 -8.98
C ASP A 89 10.49 15.29 -9.32
N GLY A 90 11.12 16.29 -8.70
CA GLY A 90 12.51 16.67 -8.91
C GLY A 90 12.73 17.69 -10.03
N ASP A 91 14.00 17.89 -10.38
CA ASP A 91 14.41 18.91 -11.34
C ASP A 91 14.01 18.54 -12.77
N VAL A 92 13.35 19.48 -13.46
CA VAL A 92 13.09 19.40 -14.89
C VAL A 92 14.29 20.00 -15.61
N THR A 93 14.97 19.21 -16.44
CA THR A 93 16.10 19.75 -17.22
C THR A 93 15.59 20.70 -18.31
N PRO A 94 16.37 21.70 -18.75
CA PRO A 94 15.97 22.61 -19.83
C PRO A 94 15.47 21.88 -21.09
N ASP A 95 16.10 20.76 -21.45
CA ASP A 95 15.64 19.88 -22.54
C ASP A 95 14.20 19.38 -22.37
N VAL A 96 13.80 19.01 -21.15
CA VAL A 96 12.45 18.51 -20.86
C VAL A 96 11.46 19.68 -20.87
N GLU A 97 11.83 20.84 -20.32
CA GLU A 97 11.00 22.04 -20.41
C GLU A 97 10.74 22.44 -21.87
N GLN A 98 11.79 22.40 -22.70
CA GLN A 98 11.67 22.70 -24.13
C GLN A 98 10.78 21.69 -24.84
N ILE A 99 10.90 20.38 -24.57
CA ILE A 99 10.02 19.36 -25.14
C ILE A 99 8.55 19.56 -24.69
N LEU A 100 8.32 19.86 -23.41
CA LEU A 100 6.98 20.10 -22.89
C LEU A 100 6.36 21.42 -23.38
N GLY A 101 7.20 22.39 -23.75
CA GLY A 101 6.79 23.64 -24.39
C GLY A 101 6.55 23.52 -25.90
N SER A 102 6.95 22.42 -26.54
CA SER A 102 6.66 22.17 -27.95
C SER A 102 5.17 21.94 -28.20
N PRO A 103 4.64 22.32 -29.38
CA PRO A 103 3.23 22.10 -29.72
C PRO A 103 2.87 20.61 -29.80
N GLU A 104 3.85 19.75 -30.14
CA GLU A 104 3.68 18.31 -30.24
C GLU A 104 4.91 17.59 -29.68
N PHE A 105 4.69 16.51 -28.94
CA PHE A 105 5.74 15.60 -28.48
C PHE A 105 5.14 14.21 -28.26
N ARG A 106 5.99 13.19 -28.17
CA ARG A 106 5.57 11.83 -27.82
C ARG A 106 5.90 11.53 -26.36
N MET A 107 4.91 11.10 -25.60
CA MET A 107 5.10 10.62 -24.23
C MET A 107 4.94 9.10 -24.18
N ARG A 108 5.92 8.42 -23.60
CA ARG A 108 5.78 7.02 -23.16
C ARG A 108 5.76 7.01 -21.64
N TYR A 109 4.76 6.38 -21.05
CA TYR A 109 4.62 6.30 -19.60
C TYR A 109 4.41 4.85 -19.13
N GLN A 110 4.71 4.64 -17.86
CA GLN A 110 4.48 3.41 -17.14
C GLN A 110 3.78 3.74 -15.84
N GLU A 111 2.66 3.08 -15.60
CA GLU A 111 1.95 3.11 -14.33
C GLU A 111 2.63 2.20 -13.30
N ALA A 112 2.23 2.36 -12.04
CA ALA A 112 2.65 1.49 -10.96
C ALA A 112 2.41 0.00 -11.30
N GLN A 113 3.43 -0.83 -11.03
CA GLN A 113 3.34 -2.26 -11.31
C GLN A 113 2.30 -2.92 -10.40
N GLN A 114 1.13 -3.26 -10.95
CA GLN A 114 -0.02 -3.77 -10.20
C GLN A 114 0.29 -5.01 -9.35
N ARG A 115 1.09 -5.95 -9.88
CA ARG A 115 1.53 -7.14 -9.11
C ARG A 115 2.34 -6.76 -7.88
N ALA A 116 3.27 -5.82 -8.02
CA ALA A 116 4.06 -5.33 -6.90
C ALA A 116 3.19 -4.59 -5.87
N CYS A 117 2.20 -3.81 -6.33
CA CYS A 117 1.22 -3.16 -5.45
C CYS A 117 0.44 -4.19 -4.63
N GLY A 118 -0.08 -5.24 -5.27
CA GLY A 118 -0.80 -6.33 -4.59
C GLY A 118 0.04 -7.03 -3.53
N ILE A 119 1.30 -7.35 -3.85
CA ILE A 119 2.22 -7.97 -2.87
C ILE A 119 2.52 -7.03 -1.69
N ALA A 120 2.70 -5.74 -1.93
CA ALA A 120 2.91 -4.77 -0.86
C ALA A 120 1.67 -4.63 0.05
N LEU A 121 0.47 -4.63 -0.54
CA LEU A 121 -0.79 -4.67 0.22
C LEU A 121 -0.90 -5.95 1.05
N LEU A 122 -0.56 -7.10 0.46
CA LEU A 122 -0.51 -8.38 1.18
C LEU A 122 0.48 -8.32 2.35
N LYS A 123 1.67 -7.74 2.14
CA LYS A 123 2.66 -7.54 3.21
C LYS A 123 2.05 -6.75 4.36
N HIS A 124 1.47 -5.58 4.08
CA HIS A 124 0.94 -4.72 5.13
C HIS A 124 -0.29 -5.31 5.81
N ALA A 125 -1.20 -5.95 5.07
CA ALA A 125 -2.35 -6.65 5.65
C ALA A 125 -1.91 -7.80 6.56
N TYR A 126 -0.95 -8.62 6.12
CA TYR A 126 -0.41 -9.73 6.92
C TYR A 126 0.30 -9.23 8.19
N LEU A 127 1.14 -8.19 8.09
CA LEU A 127 1.82 -7.62 9.25
C LEU A 127 0.85 -6.96 10.23
N ALA A 128 -0.16 -6.26 9.72
CA ALA A 128 -1.25 -5.71 10.52
C ALA A 128 -2.03 -6.82 11.24
N ALA A 129 -2.32 -7.92 10.56
CA ALA A 129 -2.95 -9.08 11.16
C ALA A 129 -2.08 -9.68 12.27
N CYS A 130 -0.77 -9.83 12.07
CA CYS A 130 0.15 -10.26 13.12
C CYS A 130 0.13 -9.34 14.35
N LEU A 131 0.08 -8.02 14.14
CA LEU A 131 -0.02 -7.04 15.23
C LEU A 131 -1.35 -7.19 15.98
N PHE A 132 -2.46 -7.32 15.27
CA PHE A 132 -3.80 -7.48 15.86
C PHE A 132 -3.94 -8.80 16.64
N LEU A 133 -3.35 -9.87 16.12
CA LEU A 133 -3.32 -11.20 16.74
C LEU A 133 -2.28 -11.32 17.84
N ARG A 134 -1.37 -10.34 17.96
CA ARG A 134 -0.19 -10.36 18.83
C ARG A 134 0.62 -11.66 18.71
N SER A 135 0.61 -12.25 17.51
CA SER A 135 1.22 -13.55 17.22
C SER A 135 1.50 -13.67 15.72
N VAL A 136 2.38 -14.61 15.37
CA VAL A 136 2.63 -14.98 13.97
C VAL A 136 1.72 -16.18 13.65
N PRO A 137 0.71 -16.04 12.79
CA PRO A 137 -0.25 -17.12 12.54
C PRO A 137 0.41 -18.30 11.83
N ASP A 138 0.10 -19.53 12.23
CA ASP A 138 0.65 -20.75 11.61
C ASP A 138 -0.42 -21.71 11.11
N HIS A 139 -1.30 -21.20 10.25
CA HIS A 139 -2.27 -22.00 9.49
C HIS A 139 -1.94 -21.97 7.99
N PRO A 140 -2.55 -22.83 7.15
CA PRO A 140 -2.18 -22.98 5.74
C PRO A 140 -2.16 -21.66 4.94
N GLU A 141 -3.18 -20.80 5.09
CA GLU A 141 -3.23 -19.51 4.40
C GLU A 141 -2.07 -18.60 4.77
N ALA A 142 -1.74 -18.50 6.06
CA ALA A 142 -0.61 -17.69 6.52
C ALA A 142 0.72 -18.22 5.96
N ARG A 143 0.88 -19.54 5.79
CA ARG A 143 2.06 -20.15 5.15
C ARG A 143 2.15 -19.78 3.67
N VAL A 144 1.04 -19.80 2.94
CA VAL A 144 0.98 -19.38 1.53
C VAL A 144 1.38 -17.92 1.38
N MET A 145 0.81 -17.02 2.19
CA MET A 145 1.15 -15.60 2.13
C MET A 145 2.62 -15.34 2.45
N ARG A 146 3.17 -16.03 3.46
CA ARG A 146 4.61 -15.95 3.76
C ARG A 146 5.45 -16.43 2.58
N ALA A 147 5.07 -17.53 1.92
CA ALA A 147 5.76 -18.04 0.76
C ALA A 147 5.76 -17.02 -0.40
N ASP A 148 4.62 -16.38 -0.67
CA ASP A 148 4.49 -15.34 -1.70
C ASP A 148 5.36 -14.11 -1.38
N LEU A 149 5.37 -13.68 -0.12
CA LEU A 149 6.22 -12.57 0.34
C LEU A 149 7.71 -12.92 0.25
N ILE A 150 8.09 -14.16 0.56
CA ILE A 150 9.47 -14.63 0.40
C ILE A 150 9.85 -14.69 -1.09
N ALA A 151 8.97 -15.21 -1.95
CA ALA A 151 9.19 -15.26 -3.38
C ALA A 151 9.38 -13.85 -3.97
N ALA A 152 8.56 -12.88 -3.56
CA ALA A 152 8.72 -11.48 -3.98
C ALA A 152 10.00 -10.83 -3.43
N ARG A 153 10.40 -11.14 -2.19
CA ARG A 153 11.68 -10.71 -1.62
C ARG A 153 12.85 -11.22 -2.44
N ASP A 154 12.78 -12.45 -2.93
CA ASP A 154 13.88 -13.12 -3.64
C ASP A 154 13.88 -12.83 -5.16
N ALA A 155 12.75 -12.44 -5.73
CA ALA A 155 12.64 -12.10 -7.15
C ALA A 155 13.47 -10.86 -7.56
N PRO A 156 13.91 -10.75 -8.83
CA PRO A 156 14.54 -9.53 -9.33
C PRO A 156 13.62 -8.31 -9.24
N LYS A 157 14.22 -7.11 -9.13
CA LYS A 157 13.46 -5.85 -9.10
C LYS A 157 12.63 -5.71 -10.39
N GLY A 158 11.36 -5.30 -10.25
CA GLY A 158 10.43 -5.16 -11.36
C GLY A 158 9.84 -6.48 -11.88
N GLN A 159 10.12 -7.61 -11.22
CA GLN A 159 9.60 -8.93 -11.57
C GLN A 159 8.80 -9.55 -10.42
N ALA A 160 7.90 -8.77 -9.82
CA ALA A 160 7.04 -9.27 -8.75
C ALA A 160 6.26 -10.52 -9.22
N PRO A 161 6.32 -11.63 -8.48
CA PRO A 161 5.64 -12.86 -8.85
C PRO A 161 4.11 -12.69 -8.80
N ALA A 162 3.39 -13.58 -9.48
CA ALA A 162 1.96 -13.71 -9.26
C ALA A 162 1.68 -14.26 -7.85
N SER A 163 0.59 -13.83 -7.24
CA SER A 163 0.13 -14.29 -5.93
C SER A 163 -1.38 -14.26 -5.90
N ASP A 164 -1.99 -15.44 -5.74
CA ASP A 164 -3.44 -15.57 -5.62
C ASP A 164 -3.93 -14.91 -4.33
N ALA A 165 -3.15 -15.00 -3.25
CA ALA A 165 -3.46 -14.33 -1.99
C ALA A 165 -3.49 -12.81 -2.14
N ALA A 166 -2.54 -12.21 -2.87
CA ALA A 166 -2.55 -10.80 -3.17
C ALA A 166 -3.72 -10.40 -4.09
N ALA A 167 -4.02 -11.22 -5.09
CA ALA A 167 -5.11 -10.98 -6.03
C ALA A 167 -6.51 -11.09 -5.38
N ALA A 168 -6.64 -11.86 -4.31
CA ALA A 168 -7.89 -12.03 -3.56
C ALA A 168 -8.22 -10.83 -2.64
N LEU A 169 -7.26 -9.93 -2.38
CA LEU A 169 -7.48 -8.79 -1.50
C LEU A 169 -8.45 -7.78 -2.12
N LYS A 170 -9.47 -7.39 -1.36
CA LYS A 170 -10.28 -6.21 -1.66
C LYS A 170 -9.62 -4.98 -1.06
N VAL A 171 -9.51 -3.92 -1.85
CA VAL A 171 -8.79 -2.70 -1.46
C VAL A 171 -9.68 -1.50 -1.73
N TYR A 172 -9.90 -0.70 -0.70
CA TYR A 172 -10.58 0.58 -0.78
C TYR A 172 -9.58 1.67 -0.46
N ARG A 173 -9.60 2.75 -1.24
CA ARG A 173 -8.72 3.90 -1.04
C ARG A 173 -9.57 5.14 -0.83
N SER A 174 -9.25 5.89 0.21
CA SER A 174 -9.89 7.17 0.45
C SER A 174 -9.37 8.22 -0.53
N HIS A 175 -10.30 8.95 -1.14
CA HIS A 175 -10.01 10.07 -2.04
C HIS A 175 -10.01 11.43 -1.33
N VAL A 176 -10.49 11.49 -0.08
CA VAL A 176 -10.67 12.71 0.71
C VAL A 176 -9.69 12.81 1.88
N GLY A 177 -8.61 12.02 1.83
CA GLY A 177 -7.59 11.95 2.89
C GLY A 177 -7.89 10.92 3.96
N ARG A 178 -7.42 11.13 5.19
CA ARG A 178 -7.59 10.16 6.28
C ARG A 178 -9.05 10.11 6.75
N GLN A 179 -9.65 8.93 6.75
CA GLN A 179 -11.06 8.67 7.09
C GLN A 179 -11.23 7.64 8.22
N GLY A 180 -10.16 7.30 8.94
CA GLY A 180 -10.23 6.27 9.97
C GLY A 180 -9.02 6.19 10.88
N PRO A 181 -9.05 5.22 11.82
CA PRO A 181 -7.92 4.94 12.71
C PRO A 181 -6.69 4.53 11.89
N PRO A 182 -5.49 4.83 12.36
CA PRO A 182 -4.26 4.61 11.60
C PRO A 182 -3.90 3.13 11.46
N LEU A 183 -4.34 2.28 12.40
CA LEU A 183 -4.28 0.83 12.29
C LEU A 183 -5.40 0.23 13.13
N ALA A 184 -6.39 -0.39 12.49
CA ALA A 184 -7.47 -1.08 13.19
C ALA A 184 -8.08 -2.17 12.32
N LEU A 185 -8.65 -3.19 12.97
CA LEU A 185 -9.65 -4.04 12.32
C LEU A 185 -10.96 -3.27 12.33
N VAL A 186 -11.68 -3.24 11.21
CA VAL A 186 -12.99 -2.60 11.09
C VAL A 186 -13.97 -3.57 10.43
N ALA A 187 -15.26 -3.45 10.79
CA ALA A 187 -16.33 -4.22 10.18
C ALA A 187 -17.10 -3.34 9.19
N GLN A 188 -17.15 -3.76 7.94
CA GLN A 188 -18.07 -3.22 6.95
C GLN A 188 -19.40 -3.94 7.09
N GLN A 189 -20.41 -3.21 7.57
CA GLN A 189 -21.78 -3.72 7.64
C GLN A 189 -22.34 -3.95 6.23
N ALA A 190 -23.04 -5.05 6.04
CA ALA A 190 -23.82 -5.27 4.83
C ALA A 190 -25.20 -4.64 4.99
N GLU A 191 -25.71 -4.02 3.93
CA GLU A 191 -27.03 -3.36 3.95
C GLU A 191 -28.19 -4.36 4.15
N ASP A 192 -28.02 -5.62 3.72
CA ASP A 192 -29.09 -6.62 3.66
C ASP A 192 -29.03 -7.68 4.78
N GLY A 193 -28.43 -7.35 5.94
CA GLY A 193 -28.30 -8.29 7.05
C GLY A 193 -27.36 -9.48 6.78
N ALA A 194 -26.60 -9.44 5.69
CA ALA A 194 -25.54 -10.40 5.41
C ALA A 194 -24.41 -10.29 6.44
N ALA A 195 -23.59 -11.34 6.52
CA ALA A 195 -22.43 -11.32 7.40
C ALA A 195 -21.50 -10.14 7.02
N PRO A 196 -21.10 -9.31 8.00
CA PRO A 196 -20.22 -8.19 7.76
C PRO A 196 -18.85 -8.65 7.26
N THR A 197 -18.25 -7.83 6.41
CA THR A 197 -16.90 -8.07 5.88
C THR A 197 -15.89 -7.33 6.74
N PHE A 198 -14.73 -7.93 6.98
CA PHE A 198 -13.67 -7.32 7.79
C PHE A 198 -12.59 -6.71 6.94
N LEU A 199 -12.21 -5.50 7.31
CA LEU A 199 -11.14 -4.75 6.68
C LEU A 199 -10.12 -4.33 7.73
N ILE A 200 -8.88 -4.14 7.30
CA ILE A 200 -7.80 -3.54 8.07
C ILE A 200 -7.66 -2.11 7.55
N SER A 201 -7.84 -1.14 8.42
CA SER A 201 -7.47 0.25 8.15
C SER A 201 -5.94 0.38 8.17
N LEU A 202 -5.37 0.90 7.09
CA LEU A 202 -3.96 1.20 6.93
C LEU A 202 -3.80 2.72 6.78
N ALA A 203 -3.27 3.35 7.82
CA ALA A 203 -3.12 4.80 7.99
C ALA A 203 -4.43 5.62 7.85
N GLY A 204 -5.60 4.95 7.86
CA GLY A 204 -6.90 5.57 7.60
C GLY A 204 -7.08 6.06 6.16
N VAL A 205 -6.18 5.71 5.24
CA VAL A 205 -6.24 6.10 3.81
C VAL A 205 -6.49 4.90 2.90
N LEU A 206 -6.17 3.70 3.37
CA LEU A 206 -6.44 2.44 2.69
C LEU A 206 -7.20 1.51 3.64
N PHE A 207 -8.18 0.78 3.11
CA PHE A 207 -8.84 -0.33 3.80
C PHE A 207 -8.65 -1.59 2.97
N VAL A 208 -8.03 -2.60 3.56
CA VAL A 208 -7.70 -3.86 2.87
C VAL A 208 -8.45 -4.99 3.55
N SER A 209 -9.07 -5.90 2.80
CA SER A 209 -9.75 -7.05 3.39
C SER A 209 -8.85 -7.82 4.35
N TRP A 210 -9.43 -8.30 5.45
CA TRP A 210 -8.77 -9.24 6.35
C TRP A 210 -8.20 -10.40 5.53
N PRO A 211 -6.91 -10.74 5.68
CA PRO A 211 -6.26 -11.63 4.73
C PRO A 211 -6.64 -13.11 4.95
N PHE A 212 -7.20 -13.48 6.10
CA PHE A 212 -7.52 -14.87 6.42
C PHE A 212 -9.01 -15.18 6.27
N ALA A 213 -9.37 -16.44 6.02
CA ALA A 213 -10.77 -16.85 5.92
C ALA A 213 -11.53 -16.65 7.25
N ASP A 214 -10.87 -16.95 8.37
CA ASP A 214 -11.44 -16.83 9.70
C ASP A 214 -10.92 -15.58 10.43
N LEU A 215 -11.81 -14.99 11.22
CA LEU A 215 -11.41 -14.03 12.22
C LEU A 215 -10.79 -14.73 13.44
N PRO A 216 -9.91 -14.02 14.17
CA PRO A 216 -9.57 -14.46 15.51
C PRO A 216 -10.82 -14.56 16.40
N PRO A 217 -10.87 -15.56 17.29
CA PRO A 217 -11.84 -15.61 18.37
C PRO A 217 -11.90 -14.27 19.12
N GLY A 218 -13.10 -13.76 19.34
CA GLY A 218 -13.33 -12.50 20.05
C GLY A 218 -12.97 -11.22 19.30
N ALA A 219 -12.70 -11.27 17.99
CA ALA A 219 -12.61 -10.06 17.15
C ALA A 219 -13.85 -9.16 17.33
N TRP A 220 -15.02 -9.80 17.39
CA TRP A 220 -16.30 -9.13 17.64
C TRP A 220 -16.40 -8.40 18.98
N GLN A 221 -15.81 -8.97 20.04
CA GLN A 221 -15.84 -8.36 21.36
C GLN A 221 -14.93 -7.13 21.42
N ARG A 222 -13.75 -7.19 20.80
CA ARG A 222 -12.83 -6.05 20.71
C ARG A 222 -13.42 -4.90 19.88
N LEU A 223 -14.03 -5.21 18.74
CA LEU A 223 -14.70 -4.20 17.91
C LEU A 223 -15.87 -3.51 18.62
N ARG A 224 -16.59 -4.24 19.50
CA ARG A 224 -17.67 -3.67 20.30
C ARG A 224 -17.17 -2.85 21.48
N GLN A 225 -16.06 -3.23 22.09
CA GLN A 225 -15.41 -2.46 23.15
C GLN A 225 -14.89 -1.13 22.60
N ASP A 226 -14.18 -1.16 21.47
CA ASP A 226 -13.64 0.03 20.83
C ASP A 226 -14.75 0.98 20.30
N ALA A 227 -15.95 0.47 19.99
CA ALA A 227 -17.09 1.27 19.58
C ALA A 227 -17.95 1.80 20.75
N GLY A 228 -17.79 1.24 21.95
CA GLY A 228 -18.54 1.62 23.16
C GLY A 228 -17.88 2.72 23.99
N ASP A 229 -16.55 2.86 23.88
CA ASP A 229 -15.77 3.88 24.61
C ASP A 229 -16.02 5.31 24.10
N ASP A 230 -16.57 5.49 22.90
CA ASP A 230 -16.93 6.82 22.36
C ASP A 230 -18.31 7.32 22.82
N THR A 231 -19.06 6.52 23.61
CA THR A 231 -20.44 6.88 24.03
C THR A 231 -20.64 7.22 25.51
N GLU A 232 -19.61 7.16 26.36
CA GLU A 232 -19.77 7.42 27.81
C GLU A 232 -19.17 8.75 28.32
N GLU A 233 -18.59 9.62 27.48
CA GLU A 233 -18.00 10.90 27.92
C GLU A 233 -18.87 12.16 27.66
N GLU A 234 -20.14 12.02 27.26
CA GLU A 234 -21.10 13.15 27.10
C GLU A 234 -22.36 13.05 27.99
N ALA A 235 -22.32 12.27 29.08
CA ALA A 235 -23.43 12.18 30.03
C ALA A 235 -23.00 12.46 31.49
N SER A 236 -22.18 13.48 31.70
CA SER A 236 -22.03 14.14 33.02
C SER A 236 -21.50 15.57 32.87
N ALA A 237 -22.40 16.49 32.54
CA ALA A 237 -22.29 17.92 32.82
C ALA A 237 -23.68 18.46 33.20
#